data_AF-W9Y2B4-F1
#
_entry.id   AF-W9Y2B4-F1
#
_cell.length_a   1.000
_cell.length_b   1.000
_cell.length_c   1.000
_cell.angle_alpha   90.00
_cell.angle_beta   90.00
_cell.angle_gamma   90.00
#
_symmetry.space_group_name_H-M   'P 1'
#
loop_
_entity.id
_entity.type
_entity.pdbx_description
1 polymer ?
#
loop_
_entity_poly.entity_id
_entity_poly.type
_entity_poly.pdbx_seq_one_letter_code
_entity_poly.pdbx_strand_id
1 'polypeptide(L)'
;MSTEGDGTVQDPINREPDPETLVKSFLTPSQARDTAEFKAYDRNHGPIQHIDASKHRVTVRSDSTAESRAVPKPVDLKLSVDDLHSRFRQHTVTCALQCAGNRRHEMRSRLKEVSGIDWGDGAVMNAEWTGPLLRDVLIAAGVVEKNESHEGLHVQLECNATEVQEDDWYGGSIPLAVAMDPEREVVLALKMNGEPLSDRHGAPVRAITPGIVGARSVKWLDTIVVSLSESQNHYQQHDYKVLPPEATSPEKAEELGLWQKGVVPPMLDNDINSVVAVPGEDGAELHRDSGGRVRIAGYAIPKGKDGPVVNVCVSIDRGGAWHDAKILTDGDEYTTQLANTGKAGAEGEDDGASKLRDNKFSWVLWEVSITCEPAEDVSIWSKATDRGGNTQSEIEGSWNLRGVGYNAVEGRRGIKIV
;
A
#
# COMPACT_ATOMS: atom_id res chain seq x y z
N MET A 1 27.26 12.33 3.61
CA MET A 1 27.32 12.54 5.07
C MET A 1 26.03 11.99 5.60
N SER A 2 26.05 10.87 6.34
CA SER A 2 24.83 10.38 7.00
C SER A 2 24.41 11.42 8.03
N THR A 3 23.25 12.04 7.84
CA THR A 3 22.69 12.88 8.89
C THR A 3 22.07 11.94 9.93
N GLU A 4 22.11 12.29 11.21
CA GLU A 4 21.67 11.43 12.34
C GLU A 4 20.18 11.01 12.32
N GLY A 5 19.47 11.12 11.19
CA GLY A 5 18.04 10.87 11.04
C GLY A 5 17.61 10.08 9.79
N ASP A 6 18.54 9.41 9.10
CA ASP A 6 18.28 8.66 7.85
C ASP A 6 18.27 7.13 8.03
N GLY A 7 18.74 6.65 9.18
CA GLY A 7 18.97 5.22 9.44
C GLY A 7 20.24 4.68 8.79
N THR A 8 20.46 3.38 8.93
CA THR A 8 21.58 2.65 8.32
C THR A 8 21.06 1.41 7.60
N VAL A 9 21.94 0.63 6.96
CA VAL A 9 21.57 -0.67 6.41
C VAL A 9 21.10 -1.60 7.53
N GLN A 10 21.80 -1.62 8.65
CA GLN A 10 21.54 -2.53 9.78
C GLN A 10 20.32 -2.08 10.59
N ASP A 11 20.16 -0.76 10.74
CA ASP A 11 19.07 -0.13 11.49
C ASP A 11 18.35 0.92 10.62
N PRO A 12 17.53 0.48 9.65
CA PRO A 12 16.79 1.39 8.79
C PRO A 12 15.55 1.93 9.51
N ILE A 13 15.19 3.18 9.20
CA ILE A 13 14.04 3.82 9.85
C ILE A 13 12.74 3.15 9.40
N ASN A 14 12.00 2.63 10.37
CA ASN A 14 10.66 2.09 10.18
C ASN A 14 9.76 2.58 11.33
N ARG A 15 8.61 3.19 11.00
CA ARG A 15 7.66 3.75 11.97
C ARG A 15 6.29 3.95 11.33
N GLU A 16 5.27 3.96 12.16
CA GLU A 16 3.86 4.17 11.78
C GLU A 16 3.22 5.22 12.70
N PRO A 17 2.20 5.95 12.23
CA PRO A 17 1.37 6.79 13.09
C PRO A 17 0.50 5.95 14.02
N ASP A 18 0.03 6.54 15.11
CA ASP A 18 -1.03 5.91 15.90
C ASP A 18 -2.33 5.81 15.05
N PRO A 19 -3.12 4.73 15.21
CA PRO A 19 -4.30 4.51 14.38
C PRO A 19 -5.35 5.62 14.49
N GLU A 20 -5.54 6.19 15.69
CA GLU A 20 -6.51 7.26 15.91
C GLU A 20 -6.14 8.52 15.13
N THR A 21 -4.85 8.86 15.05
CA THR A 21 -4.35 9.97 14.24
C THR A 21 -4.36 9.65 12.76
N LEU A 22 -4.04 8.41 12.36
CA LEU A 22 -4.05 7.98 10.96
C LEU A 22 -5.42 8.23 10.31
N VAL A 23 -6.51 7.94 11.02
CA VAL A 23 -7.88 8.08 10.49
C VAL A 23 -8.48 9.48 10.64
N LYS A 24 -7.70 10.49 11.07
CA LYS A 24 -8.16 11.90 11.12
C LYS A 24 -8.21 12.55 9.75
N SER A 25 -7.53 11.98 8.75
CA SER A 25 -7.42 12.57 7.42
C SER A 25 -7.56 11.50 6.35
N PHE A 26 -8.38 11.77 5.32
CA PHE A 26 -8.53 10.93 4.14
C PHE A 26 -7.25 10.90 3.31
N LEU A 27 -6.57 12.04 3.13
CA LEU A 27 -5.20 12.06 2.60
C LEU A 27 -4.24 12.15 3.76
N THR A 28 -3.43 11.10 3.93
CA THR A 28 -2.39 11.05 4.94
C THR A 28 -1.36 12.16 4.64
N PRO A 29 -1.17 13.14 5.55
CA PRO A 29 -0.23 14.22 5.32
C PRO A 29 1.20 13.69 5.22
N SER A 30 1.97 14.19 4.25
CA SER A 30 3.38 13.83 4.07
C SER A 30 4.27 14.36 5.21
N GLN A 31 3.87 15.48 5.84
CA GLN A 31 4.42 16.07 7.06
C GLN A 31 3.30 16.77 7.84
N ALA A 32 3.40 16.89 9.16
CA ALA A 32 2.51 17.74 9.94
C ALA A 32 2.82 19.22 9.66
N ARG A 33 1.78 20.06 9.50
CA ARG A 33 1.93 21.50 9.21
C ARG A 33 2.49 22.29 10.40
N ASP A 34 2.16 21.88 11.62
CA ASP A 34 2.41 22.64 12.85
C ASP A 34 3.17 21.87 13.95
N THR A 35 3.54 20.61 13.69
CA THR A 35 4.27 19.77 14.66
C THR A 35 5.37 18.97 13.98
N ALA A 36 6.31 18.46 14.77
CA ALA A 36 7.32 17.50 14.30
C ALA A 36 6.76 16.06 14.20
N GLU A 37 5.45 15.86 14.40
CA GLU A 37 4.83 14.54 14.42
C GLU A 37 4.65 13.99 13.00
N PHE A 38 5.05 12.73 12.83
CA PHE A 38 4.98 12.03 11.55
C PHE A 38 3.59 11.42 11.37
N LYS A 39 2.95 11.72 10.24
CA LYS A 39 1.59 11.23 9.94
C LYS A 39 1.55 10.10 8.90
N ALA A 40 2.59 9.97 8.07
CA ALA A 40 2.75 8.87 7.12
C ALA A 40 3.75 7.84 7.65
N TYR A 41 3.50 6.55 7.37
CA TYR A 41 4.42 5.49 7.77
C TYR A 41 5.70 5.50 6.90
N ASP A 42 6.82 5.19 7.53
CA ASP A 42 8.09 4.95 6.85
C ASP A 42 8.36 3.44 6.87
N ARG A 43 8.58 2.84 5.70
CA ARG A 43 9.18 1.51 5.59
C ARG A 43 10.44 1.59 4.74
N ASN A 44 11.58 1.29 5.35
CA ASN A 44 12.90 1.28 4.71
C ASN A 44 13.65 -0.02 5.01
N HIS A 45 14.37 -0.55 4.02
CA HIS A 45 15.29 -1.69 4.18
C HIS A 45 16.76 -1.25 4.21
N GLY A 46 17.01 0.05 4.08
CA GLY A 46 18.32 0.66 4.12
C GLY A 46 18.18 2.15 4.47
N PRO A 47 19.25 2.93 4.40
CA PRO A 47 19.21 4.34 4.74
C PRO A 47 18.36 5.14 3.74
N ILE A 48 17.69 6.19 4.23
CA ILE A 48 17.02 7.19 3.38
C ILE A 48 18.04 7.85 2.45
N GLN A 49 17.67 8.00 1.18
CA GLN A 49 18.55 8.57 0.15
C GLN A 49 18.17 10.04 -0.14
N HIS A 50 19.20 10.88 -0.27
CA HIS A 50 19.09 12.28 -0.68
C HIS A 50 19.67 12.45 -2.09
N ILE A 51 18.82 12.21 -3.10
CA ILE A 51 19.25 12.14 -4.49
C ILE A 51 19.05 13.50 -5.18
N ASP A 52 20.12 14.03 -5.78
CA ASP A 52 20.06 15.23 -6.62
C ASP A 52 19.24 14.97 -7.89
N ALA A 53 18.03 15.53 -7.94
CA ALA A 53 17.09 15.36 -9.05
C ALA A 53 17.67 15.74 -10.42
N SER A 54 18.58 16.72 -10.48
CA SER A 54 19.21 17.15 -11.75
C SER A 54 20.14 16.09 -12.34
N LYS A 55 20.71 15.24 -11.48
CA LYS A 55 21.63 14.15 -11.85
C LYS A 55 20.94 12.79 -11.94
N HIS A 56 19.78 12.64 -11.30
CA HIS A 56 19.02 11.40 -11.31
C HIS A 56 18.56 11.02 -12.71
N ARG A 57 18.60 9.71 -13.00
CA ARG A 57 18.18 9.16 -14.29
C ARG A 57 17.42 7.86 -14.04
N VAL A 58 16.28 7.71 -14.72
CA VAL A 58 15.56 6.44 -14.79
C VAL A 58 15.93 5.76 -16.10
N THR A 59 16.54 4.58 -16.01
CA THR A 59 16.93 3.76 -17.15
C THR A 59 15.89 2.67 -17.36
N VAL A 60 15.20 2.71 -18.50
CA VAL A 60 14.29 1.66 -18.95
C VAL A 60 15.05 0.79 -19.93
N ARG A 61 15.19 -0.49 -19.61
CA ARG A 61 15.90 -1.46 -20.45
C ARG A 61 15.14 -2.77 -20.55
N SER A 62 15.51 -3.60 -21.50
CA SER A 62 15.11 -5.01 -21.53
C SER A 62 16.34 -5.88 -21.30
N ASP A 63 16.19 -6.99 -20.56
CA ASP A 63 17.27 -7.99 -20.52
C ASP A 63 17.27 -8.86 -21.78
N SER A 64 18.26 -9.77 -21.89
CA SER A 64 18.40 -10.66 -23.04
C SER A 64 17.29 -11.69 -23.17
N THR A 65 16.46 -11.88 -22.14
CA THR A 65 15.37 -12.85 -22.13
C THR A 65 14.08 -12.26 -22.68
N ALA A 66 13.93 -10.93 -22.66
CA ALA A 66 12.67 -10.27 -22.98
C ALA A 66 12.27 -10.30 -24.47
N GLU A 67 13.16 -10.71 -25.39
CA GLU A 67 12.89 -10.72 -26.83
C GLU A 67 11.63 -11.54 -27.13
N SER A 68 10.59 -10.84 -27.59
CA SER A 68 9.25 -11.37 -27.69
C SER A 68 8.42 -10.52 -28.65
N ARG A 69 7.16 -10.91 -28.88
CA ARG A 69 6.21 -10.06 -29.64
C ARG A 69 5.92 -8.74 -28.93
N ALA A 70 5.99 -8.71 -27.60
CA ALA A 70 5.81 -7.48 -26.82
C ALA A 70 7.06 -6.59 -26.83
N VAL A 71 8.25 -7.18 -26.99
CA VAL A 71 9.54 -6.47 -27.01
C VAL A 71 10.30 -6.91 -28.27
N PRO A 72 9.93 -6.38 -29.44
CA PRO A 72 10.47 -6.84 -30.73
C PRO A 72 11.92 -6.35 -30.98
N LYS A 73 12.41 -5.42 -30.16
CA LYS A 73 13.77 -4.89 -30.17
C LYS A 73 14.20 -4.66 -28.73
N PRO A 74 15.51 -4.73 -28.42
CA PRO A 74 16.02 -4.35 -27.11
C PRO A 74 15.56 -2.93 -26.74
N VAL A 75 15.05 -2.81 -25.52
CA VAL A 75 14.66 -1.53 -24.93
C VAL A 75 15.91 -0.91 -24.30
N ASP A 76 16.15 0.36 -24.60
CA ASP A 76 17.19 1.17 -23.98
C ASP A 76 16.77 2.65 -24.06
N LEU A 77 16.20 3.15 -22.97
CA LEU A 77 15.71 4.53 -22.84
C LEU A 77 16.15 5.08 -21.50
N LYS A 78 16.88 6.20 -21.52
CA LYS A 78 17.31 6.91 -20.31
C LYS A 78 16.60 8.24 -20.20
N LEU A 79 15.93 8.47 -19.08
CA LEU A 79 15.10 9.65 -18.82
C LEU A 79 15.62 10.42 -17.62
N SER A 80 15.76 11.74 -17.74
CA SER A 80 15.88 12.63 -16.59
C SER A 80 14.55 12.81 -15.87
N VAL A 81 14.57 13.40 -14.68
CA VAL A 81 13.34 13.80 -13.98
C VAL A 81 12.54 14.80 -14.82
N ASP A 82 13.22 15.72 -15.50
CA ASP A 82 12.60 16.67 -16.44
C ASP A 82 11.98 15.97 -17.66
N ASP A 83 12.61 14.92 -18.19
CA ASP A 83 12.03 14.11 -19.26
C ASP A 83 10.71 13.46 -18.80
N LEU A 84 10.70 12.84 -17.61
CA LEU A 84 9.50 12.23 -17.02
C LEU A 84 8.37 13.25 -16.82
N HIS A 85 8.72 14.47 -16.43
CA HIS A 85 7.75 15.55 -16.22
C HIS A 85 7.22 16.15 -17.52
N SER A 86 8.10 16.42 -18.51
CA SER A 86 7.77 17.24 -19.67
C SER A 86 7.37 16.47 -20.93
N ARG A 87 7.84 15.23 -21.10
CA ARG A 87 7.58 14.44 -22.32
C ARG A 87 6.33 13.58 -22.26
N PHE A 88 5.76 13.40 -21.08
CA PHE A 88 4.66 12.51 -20.81
C PHE A 88 3.51 13.25 -20.15
N ARG A 89 2.27 12.83 -20.44
CA ARG A 89 1.10 13.32 -19.72
C ARG A 89 1.26 12.96 -18.23
N GLN A 90 0.99 13.92 -17.36
CA GLN A 90 1.01 13.69 -15.92
C GLN A 90 -0.36 13.14 -15.49
N HIS A 91 -0.33 12.05 -14.73
CA HIS A 91 -1.49 11.38 -14.17
C HIS A 91 -1.41 11.45 -12.66
N THR A 92 -2.55 11.67 -12.01
CA THR A 92 -2.66 11.62 -10.56
C THR A 92 -3.52 10.41 -10.22
N VAL A 93 -3.10 9.58 -9.27
CA VAL A 93 -3.89 8.46 -8.74
C VAL A 93 -3.96 8.58 -7.22
N THR A 94 -5.17 8.40 -6.67
CA THR A 94 -5.40 8.38 -5.23
C THR A 94 -5.49 6.93 -4.79
N CYS A 95 -4.52 6.48 -3.99
CA CYS A 95 -4.51 5.09 -3.53
C CYS A 95 -3.96 4.92 -2.12
N ALA A 96 -4.46 3.87 -1.46
CA ALA A 96 -3.87 3.35 -0.25
C ALA A 96 -2.59 2.58 -0.60
N LEU A 97 -1.47 2.96 0.02
CA LEU A 97 -0.22 2.22 0.01
C LEU A 97 -0.11 1.48 1.34
N GLN A 98 -0.32 0.16 1.33
CA GLN A 98 -0.26 -0.69 2.52
C GLN A 98 1.01 -1.54 2.55
N CYS A 99 1.68 -1.61 3.70
CA CYS A 99 2.76 -2.56 3.94
C CYS A 99 2.20 -4.00 3.99
N ALA A 100 2.91 -4.98 3.43
CA ALA A 100 2.54 -6.39 3.53
C ALA A 100 2.35 -6.85 4.98
N GLY A 101 3.12 -6.24 5.88
CA GLY A 101 3.17 -6.55 7.29
C GLY A 101 2.23 -5.74 8.16
N ASN A 102 1.30 -4.96 7.60
CA ASN A 102 0.29 -4.26 8.38
C ASN A 102 -0.48 -5.25 9.26
N ARG A 103 -0.73 -4.89 10.53
CA ARG A 103 -1.34 -5.73 11.57
C ARG A 103 -0.52 -6.96 11.97
N ARG A 104 0.80 -6.95 11.79
CA ARG A 104 1.68 -8.06 12.22
C ARG A 104 1.60 -8.30 13.72
N HIS A 105 1.50 -7.24 14.52
CA HIS A 105 1.40 -7.31 15.96
C HIS A 105 0.20 -8.14 16.41
N GLU A 106 -0.94 -8.01 15.73
CA GLU A 106 -2.13 -8.82 16.02
C GLU A 106 -1.88 -10.30 15.75
N MET A 107 -1.26 -10.65 14.62
CA MET A 107 -0.88 -12.04 14.34
C MET A 107 0.10 -12.59 15.39
N ARG A 108 1.12 -11.80 15.75
CA ARG A 108 2.14 -12.15 16.75
C ARG A 108 1.52 -12.47 18.10
N SER A 109 0.68 -11.55 18.59
CA SER A 109 0.12 -11.59 19.95
C SER A 109 -1.06 -12.56 20.09
N ARG A 110 -1.86 -12.74 19.03
CA ARG A 110 -3.11 -13.51 19.11
C ARG A 110 -2.97 -14.95 18.66
N LEU A 111 -2.02 -15.25 17.77
CA LEU A 111 -1.87 -16.57 17.17
C LEU A 111 -0.56 -17.23 17.60
N LYS A 112 0.58 -16.69 17.17
CA LYS A 112 1.92 -17.24 17.43
C LYS A 112 2.98 -16.25 16.97
N GLU A 113 4.17 -16.33 17.57
CA GLU A 113 5.34 -15.52 17.22
C GLU A 113 5.64 -15.51 15.70
N VAL A 114 6.11 -14.37 15.19
CA VAL A 114 6.35 -14.09 13.76
C VAL A 114 7.64 -13.31 13.54
N SER A 115 8.27 -13.51 12.38
CA SER A 115 9.50 -12.83 11.96
C SER A 115 9.18 -11.53 11.21
N GLY A 116 9.62 -10.39 11.75
CA GLY A 116 9.51 -9.08 11.09
C GLY A 116 9.30 -7.91 12.07
N ILE A 117 9.23 -6.71 11.51
CA ILE A 117 8.92 -5.46 12.25
C ILE A 117 7.54 -5.57 12.86
N ASP A 118 7.39 -5.23 14.14
CA ASP A 118 6.14 -5.35 14.89
C ASP A 118 5.14 -4.24 14.57
N TRP A 119 4.71 -4.17 13.31
CA TRP A 119 3.68 -3.23 12.88
C TRP A 119 2.37 -3.52 13.62
N GLY A 120 1.82 -2.50 14.25
CA GLY A 120 0.40 -2.39 14.52
C GLY A 120 -0.36 -2.22 13.21
N ASP A 121 -1.44 -1.46 13.27
CA ASP A 121 -2.40 -1.27 12.19
C ASP A 121 -2.28 0.11 11.51
N GLY A 122 -1.14 0.77 11.69
CA GLY A 122 -0.79 2.07 11.11
C GLY A 122 0.14 2.00 9.89
N ALA A 123 0.58 0.80 9.48
CA ALA A 123 1.51 0.60 8.36
C ALA A 123 0.82 0.72 6.98
N VAL A 124 0.06 1.78 6.80
CA VAL A 124 -0.67 2.17 5.60
C VAL A 124 -0.77 3.69 5.50
N MET A 125 -0.87 4.22 4.29
CA MET A 125 -1.23 5.62 4.05
C MET A 125 -2.09 5.73 2.81
N ASN A 126 -2.92 6.77 2.72
CA ASN A 126 -3.68 7.09 1.50
C ASN A 126 -3.24 8.45 0.99
N ALA A 127 -2.80 8.50 -0.26
CA ALA A 127 -2.22 9.71 -0.83
C ALA A 127 -2.53 9.84 -2.32
N GLU A 128 -2.42 11.06 -2.83
CA GLU A 128 -2.41 11.34 -4.25
C GLU A 128 -0.98 11.26 -4.79
N TRP A 129 -0.77 10.47 -5.83
CA TRP A 129 0.53 10.27 -6.45
C TRP A 129 0.48 10.80 -7.87
N THR A 130 1.36 11.76 -8.20
CA THR A 130 1.35 12.39 -9.53
C THR A 130 2.65 12.16 -10.28
N GLY A 131 2.56 11.72 -11.52
CA GLY A 131 3.68 11.48 -12.44
C GLY A 131 3.21 10.85 -13.76
N PRO A 132 4.12 10.50 -14.68
CA PRO A 132 3.74 9.77 -15.88
C PRO A 132 3.31 8.33 -15.57
N LEU A 133 2.41 7.77 -16.39
CA LEU A 133 2.08 6.36 -16.33
C LEU A 133 3.28 5.51 -16.78
N LEU A 134 3.60 4.47 -16.02
CA LEU A 134 4.64 3.49 -16.38
C LEU A 134 4.36 2.88 -17.76
N ARG A 135 3.09 2.59 -18.04
CA ARG A 135 2.59 2.14 -19.34
C ARG A 135 3.09 3.01 -20.49
N ASP A 136 2.93 4.33 -20.39
CA ASP A 136 3.27 5.26 -21.47
C ASP A 136 4.79 5.38 -21.64
N VAL A 137 5.53 5.29 -20.54
CA VAL A 137 6.99 5.21 -20.55
C VAL A 137 7.48 3.93 -21.25
N LEU A 138 6.87 2.78 -20.95
CA LEU A 138 7.19 1.50 -21.60
C LEU A 138 6.88 1.52 -23.11
N ILE A 139 5.73 2.09 -23.50
CA ILE A 139 5.38 2.28 -24.91
C ILE A 139 6.40 3.17 -25.62
N ALA A 140 6.78 4.30 -25.01
CA ALA A 140 7.79 5.18 -25.55
C ALA A 140 9.18 4.52 -25.65
N ALA A 141 9.46 3.55 -24.78
CA ALA A 141 10.68 2.76 -24.80
C ALA A 141 10.65 1.62 -25.86
N GLY A 142 9.51 1.39 -26.51
CA GLY A 142 9.35 0.42 -27.60
C GLY A 142 8.58 -0.86 -27.25
N VAL A 143 7.98 -0.94 -26.06
CA VAL A 143 7.10 -2.06 -25.68
C VAL A 143 5.78 -1.95 -26.43
N VAL A 144 5.33 -3.05 -27.02
CA VAL A 144 4.08 -3.10 -27.79
C VAL A 144 2.87 -3.04 -26.85
N GLU A 145 1.88 -2.21 -27.18
CA GLU A 145 0.71 -1.93 -26.35
C GLU A 145 -0.29 -3.09 -26.22
N LYS A 146 -0.37 -4.01 -27.18
CA LYS A 146 -1.43 -5.02 -27.25
C LYS A 146 -1.36 -6.09 -26.14
N ASN A 147 -2.50 -6.27 -25.45
CA ASN A 147 -2.69 -7.03 -24.21
C ASN A 147 -2.31 -8.54 -24.27
N GLU A 148 -2.48 -9.23 -25.40
CA GLU A 148 -2.13 -10.66 -25.52
C GLU A 148 -0.62 -10.97 -25.56
N SER A 149 0.23 -9.96 -25.82
CA SER A 149 1.68 -10.19 -25.98
C SER A 149 2.47 -10.08 -24.68
N HIS A 150 1.82 -9.72 -23.56
CA HIS A 150 2.47 -9.47 -22.26
C HIS A 150 2.56 -10.70 -21.35
N GLU A 151 1.98 -11.83 -21.74
CA GLU A 151 1.94 -13.05 -20.92
C GLU A 151 3.36 -13.55 -20.58
N GLY A 152 3.60 -13.85 -19.30
CA GLY A 152 4.87 -14.36 -18.79
C GLY A 152 6.00 -13.31 -18.66
N LEU A 153 5.80 -12.08 -19.14
CA LEU A 153 6.74 -10.99 -18.96
C LEU A 153 6.48 -10.25 -17.64
N HIS A 154 7.54 -9.65 -17.11
CA HIS A 154 7.55 -8.84 -15.90
C HIS A 154 8.23 -7.49 -16.17
N VAL A 155 7.87 -6.52 -15.34
CA VAL A 155 8.61 -5.26 -15.18
C VAL A 155 9.25 -5.28 -13.81
N GLN A 156 10.57 -5.34 -13.79
CA GLN A 156 11.38 -5.22 -12.58
C GLN A 156 11.65 -3.74 -12.32
N LEU A 157 11.51 -3.34 -11.06
CA LEU A 157 11.67 -1.98 -10.57
C LEU A 157 12.80 -2.00 -9.55
N GLU A 158 13.81 -1.15 -9.73
CA GLU A 158 15.06 -1.21 -8.97
C GLU A 158 15.49 0.16 -8.46
N CYS A 159 16.10 0.14 -7.28
CA CYS A 159 16.89 1.23 -6.71
C CYS A 159 18.26 0.67 -6.36
N ASN A 160 19.27 1.07 -7.12
CA ASN A 160 20.66 0.68 -6.98
C ASN A 160 21.49 1.73 -6.21
N ALA A 161 20.83 2.73 -5.62
CA ALA A 161 21.50 3.85 -4.94
C ALA A 161 22.22 3.45 -3.64
N THR A 162 21.78 2.38 -2.97
CA THR A 162 22.35 1.90 -1.70
C THR A 162 22.10 0.41 -1.50
N GLU A 163 22.98 -0.22 -0.72
CA GLU A 163 22.75 -1.53 -0.11
C GLU A 163 21.56 -1.49 0.86
N VAL A 164 20.98 -2.65 1.10
CA VAL A 164 19.85 -2.91 2.00
C VAL A 164 20.11 -4.15 2.86
N GLN A 165 19.28 -4.39 3.86
CA GLN A 165 19.53 -5.42 4.89
C GLN A 165 19.89 -6.80 4.34
N GLU A 166 19.24 -7.22 3.24
CA GLU A 166 19.31 -8.60 2.73
C GLU A 166 19.81 -8.67 1.28
N ASP A 167 20.24 -7.55 0.68
CA ASP A 167 20.66 -7.47 -0.72
C ASP A 167 21.49 -6.19 -0.99
N ASP A 168 22.18 -6.13 -2.13
CA ASP A 168 23.03 -4.99 -2.49
C ASP A 168 22.23 -3.80 -3.06
N TRP A 169 20.94 -4.00 -3.32
CA TRP A 169 20.00 -3.02 -3.87
C TRP A 169 18.56 -3.39 -3.51
N TYR A 170 17.62 -2.46 -3.61
CA TYR A 170 16.20 -2.75 -3.39
C TYR A 170 15.45 -2.90 -4.69
N GLY A 171 14.63 -3.94 -4.81
CA GLY A 171 13.70 -4.02 -5.92
C GLY A 171 12.67 -5.12 -5.81
N GLY A 172 11.89 -5.21 -6.87
CA GLY A 172 10.84 -6.19 -7.03
C GLY A 172 10.30 -6.15 -8.45
N SER A 173 9.24 -6.89 -8.71
CA SER A 173 8.61 -6.88 -10.03
C SER A 173 7.11 -7.06 -9.97
N ILE A 174 6.43 -6.53 -10.98
CA ILE A 174 5.03 -6.83 -11.28
C ILE A 174 4.93 -7.45 -12.68
N PRO A 175 3.89 -8.24 -12.99
CA PRO A 175 3.67 -8.72 -14.35
C PRO A 175 3.57 -7.55 -15.34
N LEU A 176 4.11 -7.69 -16.55
CA LEU A 176 4.05 -6.66 -17.58
C LEU A 176 2.60 -6.32 -17.94
N ALA A 177 1.72 -7.32 -17.99
CA ALA A 177 0.30 -7.11 -18.23
C ALA A 177 -0.34 -6.17 -17.19
N VAL A 178 0.13 -6.20 -15.94
CA VAL A 178 -0.34 -5.31 -14.87
C VAL A 178 0.23 -3.90 -15.04
N ALA A 179 1.51 -3.78 -15.41
CA ALA A 179 2.14 -2.48 -15.69
C ALA A 179 1.52 -1.77 -16.92
N MET A 180 1.03 -2.55 -17.89
CA MET A 180 0.43 -2.07 -19.14
C MET A 180 -1.10 -1.92 -19.08
N ASP A 181 -1.76 -2.40 -18.02
CA ASP A 181 -3.21 -2.30 -17.81
C ASP A 181 -3.60 -0.83 -17.58
N PRO A 182 -4.34 -0.18 -18.49
CA PRO A 182 -4.77 1.22 -18.32
C PRO A 182 -5.64 1.41 -17.07
N GLU A 183 -6.32 0.37 -16.59
CA GLU A 183 -7.18 0.40 -15.41
C GLU A 183 -6.43 0.19 -14.09
N ARG A 184 -5.13 -0.11 -14.15
CA ARG A 184 -4.26 -0.26 -12.97
C ARG A 184 -3.57 1.04 -12.57
N GLU A 185 -3.39 1.96 -13.53
CA GLU A 185 -2.84 3.30 -13.30
C GLU A 185 -1.48 3.28 -12.56
N VAL A 186 -0.53 2.41 -12.98
CA VAL A 186 0.82 2.40 -12.39
C VAL A 186 1.55 3.70 -12.73
N VAL A 187 1.98 4.46 -11.72
CA VAL A 187 2.58 5.80 -11.88
C VAL A 187 4.06 5.78 -11.48
N LEU A 188 4.90 6.48 -12.25
CA LEU A 188 6.23 6.89 -11.82
C LEU A 188 6.10 8.25 -11.13
N ALA A 189 5.76 8.24 -9.84
CA ALA A 189 5.40 9.44 -9.10
C ALA A 189 6.60 10.38 -8.91
N LEU A 190 6.33 11.66 -9.11
CA LEU A 190 7.21 12.80 -8.86
C LEU A 190 6.69 13.68 -7.72
N LYS A 191 5.39 13.57 -7.42
CA LYS A 191 4.70 14.32 -6.36
C LYS A 191 3.83 13.41 -5.49
N MET A 192 3.67 13.80 -4.24
CA MET A 192 2.73 13.23 -3.27
C MET A 192 1.87 14.35 -2.69
N ASN A 193 0.54 14.23 -2.77
CA ASN A 193 -0.42 15.22 -2.31
C ASN A 193 -0.15 16.64 -2.85
N GLY A 194 0.08 16.75 -4.17
CA GLY A 194 0.33 18.01 -4.87
C GLY A 194 1.75 18.58 -4.76
N GLU A 195 2.52 18.15 -3.76
CA GLU A 195 3.88 18.61 -3.50
C GLU A 195 4.94 17.65 -4.07
N PRO A 196 6.15 18.13 -4.42
CA PRO A 196 7.26 17.25 -4.76
C PRO A 196 7.48 16.16 -3.70
N LEU A 197 7.88 14.97 -4.15
CA LEU A 197 8.23 13.89 -3.21
C LEU A 197 9.29 14.39 -2.22
N SER A 198 9.14 14.01 -0.95
CA SER A 198 10.22 14.12 0.02
C SER A 198 11.16 12.92 -0.10
N ASP A 199 12.40 13.08 0.37
CA ASP A 199 13.42 12.02 0.35
C ASP A 199 12.92 10.72 1.00
N ARG A 200 12.21 10.84 2.14
CA ARG A 200 11.58 9.71 2.87
C ARG A 200 10.62 8.91 2.02
N HIS A 201 9.89 9.60 1.13
CA HIS A 201 8.91 9.00 0.24
C HIS A 201 9.49 8.67 -1.14
N GLY A 202 10.80 8.74 -1.34
CA GLY A 202 11.46 8.25 -2.55
C GLY A 202 11.74 9.31 -3.61
N ALA A 203 11.95 10.57 -3.21
CA ALA A 203 12.38 11.61 -4.14
C ALA A 203 13.69 11.23 -4.87
N PRO A 204 13.86 11.57 -6.16
CA PRO A 204 12.94 12.38 -6.97
C PRO A 204 11.88 11.56 -7.72
N VAL A 205 12.00 10.22 -7.76
CA VAL A 205 11.09 9.34 -8.50
C VAL A 205 10.84 8.07 -7.69
N ARG A 206 9.57 7.71 -7.52
CA ARG A 206 9.17 6.38 -7.02
C ARG A 206 8.18 5.71 -7.96
N ALA A 207 8.14 4.39 -7.97
CA ALA A 207 7.01 3.66 -8.50
C ALA A 207 5.84 3.67 -7.50
N ILE A 208 4.63 3.77 -8.01
CA ILE A 208 3.36 3.55 -7.30
C ILE A 208 2.56 2.54 -8.09
N THR A 209 2.22 1.42 -7.44
CA THR A 209 1.46 0.29 -8.00
C THR A 209 0.10 0.18 -7.30
N PRO A 210 -0.96 0.89 -7.76
CA PRO A 210 -2.23 0.95 -7.03
C PRO A 210 -2.87 -0.42 -6.78
N GLY A 211 -3.35 -0.62 -5.55
CA GLY A 211 -3.96 -1.87 -5.10
C GLY A 211 -2.97 -3.01 -4.83
N ILE A 212 -1.69 -2.84 -5.12
CA ILE A 212 -0.64 -3.83 -4.88
C ILE A 212 0.10 -3.48 -3.59
N VAL A 213 0.59 -4.51 -2.91
CA VAL A 213 1.37 -4.37 -1.67
C VAL A 213 2.55 -3.41 -1.84
N GLY A 214 2.79 -2.57 -0.83
CA GLY A 214 3.73 -1.45 -0.92
C GLY A 214 5.17 -1.84 -1.24
N ALA A 215 5.56 -3.10 -1.03
CA ALA A 215 6.86 -3.64 -1.41
C ALA A 215 7.13 -3.59 -2.93
N ARG A 216 6.10 -3.46 -3.78
CA ARG A 216 6.25 -3.32 -5.24
C ARG A 216 6.29 -1.85 -5.70
N SER A 217 6.05 -0.91 -4.80
CA SER A 217 6.12 0.54 -5.04
C SER A 217 7.49 1.11 -4.67
N VAL A 218 8.51 0.71 -5.45
CA VAL A 218 9.94 0.99 -5.24
C VAL A 218 10.21 2.50 -5.14
N LYS A 219 10.85 2.90 -4.04
CA LYS A 219 11.33 4.28 -3.81
C LYS A 219 12.68 4.50 -4.47
N TRP A 220 13.01 5.76 -4.77
CA TRP A 220 14.30 6.15 -5.35
C TRP A 220 14.61 5.38 -6.65
N LEU A 221 13.57 5.17 -7.47
CA LEU A 221 13.60 4.33 -8.65
C LEU A 221 14.62 4.87 -9.66
N ASP A 222 15.59 4.05 -10.05
CA ASP A 222 16.61 4.40 -11.06
C ASP A 222 16.59 3.47 -12.28
N THR A 223 16.02 2.27 -12.15
CA THR A 223 16.07 1.26 -13.21
C THR A 223 14.74 0.53 -13.33
N ILE A 224 14.33 0.31 -14.58
CA ILE A 224 13.14 -0.44 -14.98
C ILE A 224 13.59 -1.48 -15.99
N VAL A 225 13.34 -2.76 -15.74
CA VAL A 225 13.76 -3.86 -16.60
C VAL A 225 12.56 -4.64 -17.08
N VAL A 226 12.38 -4.75 -18.40
CA VAL A 226 11.44 -5.72 -18.98
C VAL A 226 12.16 -7.07 -19.10
N SER A 227 11.55 -8.14 -18.58
CA SER A 227 12.16 -9.47 -18.45
C SER A 227 11.13 -10.60 -18.55
N LEU A 228 11.56 -11.81 -18.92
CA LEU A 228 10.74 -13.04 -18.81
C LEU A 228 10.72 -13.63 -17.38
N SER A 229 11.46 -13.03 -16.45
CA SER A 229 11.49 -13.45 -15.06
C SER A 229 11.09 -12.32 -14.12
N GLU A 230 10.54 -12.73 -12.98
CA GLU A 230 10.47 -11.88 -11.80
C GLU A 230 11.85 -11.35 -11.43
N SER A 231 11.87 -10.21 -10.74
CA SER A 231 13.10 -9.67 -10.15
C SER A 231 13.80 -10.74 -9.31
N GLN A 232 15.12 -10.85 -9.45
CA GLN A 232 15.93 -11.80 -8.67
C GLN A 232 16.32 -11.25 -7.28
N ASN A 233 15.90 -10.02 -6.96
CA ASN A 233 16.13 -9.41 -5.67
C ASN A 233 15.55 -10.24 -4.51
N HIS A 234 16.22 -10.23 -3.36
CA HIS A 234 15.79 -10.93 -2.15
C HIS A 234 14.32 -10.65 -1.82
N TYR A 235 13.89 -9.40 -1.88
CA TYR A 235 12.52 -8.99 -1.52
C TYR A 235 11.44 -9.40 -2.53
N GLN A 236 11.81 -9.99 -3.67
CA GLN A 236 10.87 -10.66 -4.57
C GLN A 236 10.89 -12.18 -4.35
N GLN A 237 12.08 -12.76 -4.16
CA GLN A 237 12.28 -14.21 -4.16
C GLN A 237 12.09 -14.86 -2.78
N HIS A 238 12.59 -14.21 -1.72
CA HIS A 238 12.71 -14.75 -0.35
C HIS A 238 11.95 -13.95 0.72
N ASP A 239 11.19 -12.92 0.34
CA ASP A 239 10.32 -12.17 1.25
C ASP A 239 8.98 -11.83 0.58
N TYR A 240 8.05 -11.24 1.36
CA TYR A 240 6.75 -10.79 0.90
C TYR A 240 5.95 -11.90 0.21
N LYS A 241 5.93 -13.06 0.86
CA LYS A 241 5.15 -14.26 0.51
C LYS A 241 4.37 -14.74 1.73
N VAL A 242 3.10 -15.08 1.56
CA VAL A 242 2.29 -15.72 2.61
C VAL A 242 2.68 -17.19 2.66
N LEU A 243 3.62 -17.53 3.54
CA LEU A 243 4.08 -18.91 3.68
C LEU A 243 3.02 -19.80 4.35
N PRO A 244 2.93 -21.09 3.99
CA PRO A 244 2.06 -22.03 4.68
C PRO A 244 2.50 -22.23 6.15
N PRO A 245 1.56 -22.59 7.05
CA PRO A 245 1.79 -22.61 8.50
C PRO A 245 2.84 -23.64 8.97
N GLU A 246 3.18 -24.62 8.13
CA GLU A 246 4.25 -25.60 8.38
C GLU A 246 5.66 -24.95 8.32
N ALA A 247 5.79 -23.78 7.68
CA ALA A 247 7.03 -23.02 7.60
C ALA A 247 7.32 -22.31 8.93
N THR A 248 7.68 -23.04 9.97
CA THR A 248 7.79 -22.46 11.33
C THR A 248 9.06 -21.64 11.58
N SER A 249 10.04 -21.67 10.67
CA SER A 249 11.26 -20.87 10.71
C SER A 249 11.81 -20.67 9.28
N PRO A 250 12.74 -19.73 9.06
CA PRO A 250 13.39 -19.55 7.76
C PRO A 250 14.06 -20.85 7.25
N GLU A 251 14.74 -21.59 8.13
CA GLU A 251 15.38 -22.87 7.79
C GLU A 251 14.35 -23.92 7.39
N LYS A 252 13.20 -23.94 8.07
CA LYS A 252 12.11 -24.85 7.69
C LYS A 252 11.49 -24.47 6.35
N ALA A 253 11.38 -23.17 6.05
CA ALA A 253 10.90 -22.71 4.75
C ALA A 253 11.84 -23.12 3.61
N GLU A 254 13.16 -23.09 3.86
CA GLU A 254 14.19 -23.59 2.95
C GLU A 254 14.10 -25.11 2.76
N GLU A 255 14.00 -25.88 3.86
CA GLU A 255 13.85 -27.35 3.82
C GLU A 255 12.63 -27.78 3.01
N LEU A 256 11.53 -27.03 3.13
CA LEU A 256 10.28 -27.27 2.39
C LEU A 256 10.32 -26.77 0.94
N GLY A 257 11.41 -26.10 0.51
CA GLY A 257 11.57 -25.59 -0.84
C GLY A 257 10.58 -24.47 -1.20
N LEU A 258 10.07 -23.72 -0.21
CA LEU A 258 8.98 -22.75 -0.41
C LEU A 258 9.39 -21.54 -1.24
N TRP A 259 10.68 -21.25 -1.32
CA TRP A 259 11.24 -20.16 -2.13
C TRP A 259 11.44 -20.54 -3.59
N GLN A 260 11.30 -21.82 -3.95
CA GLN A 260 11.43 -22.27 -5.33
C GLN A 260 10.35 -21.63 -6.21
N LYS A 261 10.74 -21.30 -7.44
CA LYS A 261 9.86 -20.66 -8.42
C LYS A 261 8.57 -21.46 -8.61
N GLY A 262 7.43 -20.78 -8.42
CA GLY A 262 6.11 -21.37 -8.62
C GLY A 262 5.53 -22.13 -7.41
N VAL A 263 6.26 -22.25 -6.29
CA VAL A 263 5.75 -22.91 -5.08
C VAL A 263 4.88 -21.97 -4.26
N VAL A 264 5.45 -20.86 -3.77
CA VAL A 264 4.70 -19.78 -3.12
C VAL A 264 4.82 -18.50 -3.96
N PRO A 265 3.72 -17.90 -4.43
CA PRO A 265 3.77 -16.70 -5.24
C PRO A 265 4.16 -15.47 -4.40
N PRO A 266 4.89 -14.49 -4.97
CA PRO A 266 5.08 -13.19 -4.34
C PRO A 266 3.74 -12.48 -4.16
N MET A 267 3.58 -11.77 -3.03
CA MET A 267 2.42 -10.93 -2.81
C MET A 267 2.34 -9.83 -3.87
N LEU A 268 1.14 -9.67 -4.44
CA LEU A 268 0.78 -8.63 -5.39
C LEU A 268 -0.41 -7.83 -4.85
N ASP A 269 -1.63 -8.09 -5.34
CA ASP A 269 -2.83 -7.39 -4.90
C ASP A 269 -3.02 -7.53 -3.38
N ASN A 270 -3.31 -6.40 -2.71
CA ASN A 270 -3.70 -6.39 -1.31
C ASN A 270 -5.02 -7.15 -1.16
N ASP A 271 -5.18 -7.85 -0.04
CA ASP A 271 -6.49 -8.37 0.36
C ASP A 271 -7.39 -7.24 0.88
N ILE A 272 -8.70 -7.44 0.77
CA ILE A 272 -9.68 -6.56 1.43
C ILE A 272 -9.43 -6.56 2.95
N ASN A 273 -9.41 -5.39 3.55
CA ASN A 273 -9.12 -5.22 4.96
C ASN A 273 -9.90 -4.05 5.56
N SER A 274 -10.33 -4.21 6.80
CA SER A 274 -11.00 -3.20 7.62
C SER A 274 -10.37 -3.25 9.00
N VAL A 275 -10.05 -2.07 9.52
CA VAL A 275 -9.33 -1.88 10.77
C VAL A 275 -10.13 -0.95 11.67
N VAL A 276 -10.37 -1.39 12.91
CA VAL A 276 -10.90 -0.56 13.98
C VAL A 276 -9.76 0.30 14.50
N ALA A 277 -9.80 1.60 14.27
CA ALA A 277 -8.78 2.54 14.74
C ALA A 277 -9.21 3.32 15.99
N VAL A 278 -10.52 3.36 16.29
CA VAL A 278 -11.09 3.96 17.50
C VAL A 278 -12.02 2.92 18.13
N PRO A 279 -11.71 2.40 19.34
CA PRO A 279 -10.55 2.75 20.18
C PRO A 279 -9.20 2.30 19.59
N GLY A 280 -8.13 3.05 19.91
CA GLY A 280 -6.79 2.87 19.34
C GLY A 280 -6.07 1.58 19.70
N GLU A 281 -6.40 0.95 20.83
CA GLU A 281 -5.67 -0.22 21.35
C GLU A 281 -6.59 -1.24 22.04
N ASP A 282 -6.10 -2.48 22.17
CA ASP A 282 -6.75 -3.53 22.97
C ASP A 282 -6.77 -3.11 24.45
N GLY A 283 -7.86 -3.44 25.17
CA GLY A 283 -8.00 -3.10 26.59
C GLY A 283 -8.45 -1.66 26.89
N ALA A 284 -8.63 -0.81 25.87
CA ALA A 284 -9.02 0.58 26.05
C ALA A 284 -10.43 0.75 26.66
N GLU A 285 -10.64 1.88 27.36
CA GLU A 285 -11.97 2.31 27.78
C GLU A 285 -12.67 3.07 26.65
N LEU A 286 -13.92 2.71 26.35
CA LEU A 286 -14.75 3.33 25.34
C LEU A 286 -15.96 3.99 26.00
N HIS A 287 -15.94 5.32 26.05
CA HIS A 287 -16.95 6.10 26.76
C HIS A 287 -18.25 6.26 25.94
N ARG A 288 -19.38 6.01 26.60
CA ARG A 288 -20.71 6.30 26.06
C ARG A 288 -20.99 7.80 26.07
N ASP A 289 -21.68 8.28 25.04
CA ASP A 289 -22.24 9.63 24.99
C ASP A 289 -23.46 9.75 25.93
N SER A 290 -24.00 10.98 26.07
CA SER A 290 -25.20 11.23 26.89
C SER A 290 -26.46 10.46 26.44
N GLY A 291 -26.46 9.91 25.23
CA GLY A 291 -27.51 9.05 24.68
C GLY A 291 -27.22 7.55 24.81
N GLY A 292 -26.16 7.18 25.55
CA GLY A 292 -25.77 5.79 25.78
C GLY A 292 -25.10 5.11 24.57
N ARG A 293 -24.52 5.88 23.63
CA ARG A 293 -23.87 5.35 22.42
C ARG A 293 -22.36 5.43 22.49
N VAL A 294 -21.68 4.42 21.97
CA VAL A 294 -20.23 4.46 21.72
C VAL A 294 -19.93 4.78 20.26
N ARG A 295 -18.88 5.57 20.01
CA ARG A 295 -18.36 5.83 18.67
C ARG A 295 -17.20 4.90 18.37
N ILE A 296 -17.29 4.17 17.26
CA ILE A 296 -16.23 3.30 16.74
C ILE A 296 -15.90 3.80 15.34
N ALA A 297 -14.62 3.89 15.00
CA ALA A 297 -14.17 4.39 13.71
C ALA A 297 -12.92 3.66 13.22
N GLY A 298 -12.62 3.81 11.93
CA GLY A 298 -11.55 3.07 11.29
C GLY A 298 -11.33 3.42 9.84
N TYR A 299 -10.50 2.60 9.19
CA TYR A 299 -10.32 2.63 7.74
C TYR A 299 -10.60 1.25 7.14
N ALA A 300 -10.84 1.21 5.83
CA ALA A 300 -10.89 -0.02 5.06
C ALA A 300 -10.28 0.17 3.68
N ILE A 301 -9.57 -0.85 3.17
CA ILE A 301 -9.00 -0.87 1.82
C ILE A 301 -9.67 -1.97 0.97
N PRO A 302 -9.85 -1.76 -0.34
CA PRO A 302 -10.39 -2.77 -1.24
C PRO A 302 -9.35 -3.84 -1.59
N LYS A 303 -9.81 -4.97 -2.14
CA LYS A 303 -8.90 -5.98 -2.69
C LYS A 303 -8.35 -5.52 -4.04
N GLY A 304 -7.03 -5.43 -4.19
CA GLY A 304 -6.39 -5.19 -5.48
C GLY A 304 -7.02 -4.04 -6.29
N LYS A 305 -7.59 -4.38 -7.45
CA LYS A 305 -8.31 -3.45 -8.34
C LYS A 305 -9.83 -3.56 -8.26
N ASP A 306 -10.39 -4.23 -7.27
CA ASP A 306 -11.82 -4.53 -7.17
C ASP A 306 -12.61 -3.48 -6.38
N GLY A 307 -11.93 -2.41 -5.96
CA GLY A 307 -12.54 -1.32 -5.21
C GLY A 307 -13.50 -0.44 -6.01
N PRO A 308 -14.02 0.61 -5.37
CA PRO A 308 -13.79 1.00 -3.97
C PRO A 308 -14.48 0.07 -2.95
N VAL A 309 -14.19 0.25 -1.66
CA VAL A 309 -15.00 -0.32 -0.56
C VAL A 309 -16.39 0.32 -0.60
N VAL A 310 -17.44 -0.50 -0.56
CA VAL A 310 -18.85 -0.05 -0.66
C VAL A 310 -19.65 -0.26 0.62
N ASN A 311 -19.16 -1.10 1.54
CA ASN A 311 -19.84 -1.35 2.80
C ASN A 311 -18.83 -1.71 3.90
N VAL A 312 -19.09 -1.29 5.13
CA VAL A 312 -18.37 -1.72 6.33
C VAL A 312 -19.39 -2.02 7.42
N CYS A 313 -19.32 -3.20 8.03
CA CYS A 313 -20.16 -3.58 9.17
C CYS A 313 -19.31 -3.75 10.42
N VAL A 314 -19.86 -3.36 11.57
CA VAL A 314 -19.22 -3.45 12.88
C VAL A 314 -20.07 -4.27 13.83
N SER A 315 -19.43 -5.08 14.66
CA SER A 315 -20.06 -5.87 15.71
C SER A 315 -19.34 -5.63 17.04
N ILE A 316 -20.09 -5.58 18.15
CA ILE A 316 -19.56 -5.50 19.52
C ILE A 316 -19.91 -6.74 20.37
N ASP A 317 -20.45 -7.79 19.75
CA ASP A 317 -20.93 -9.01 20.41
C ASP A 317 -20.44 -10.27 19.69
N ARG A 318 -19.24 -10.20 19.09
CA ARG A 318 -18.58 -11.31 18.37
C ARG A 318 -19.42 -11.88 17.21
N GLY A 319 -20.05 -10.98 16.46
CA GLY A 319 -20.79 -11.28 15.23
C GLY A 319 -22.24 -11.66 15.45
N GLY A 320 -22.78 -11.49 16.67
CA GLY A 320 -24.19 -11.70 16.97
C GLY A 320 -25.09 -10.68 16.27
N ALA A 321 -24.73 -9.40 16.36
CA ALA A 321 -25.39 -8.29 15.70
C ALA A 321 -24.37 -7.44 14.91
N TRP A 322 -24.77 -7.02 13.71
CA TRP A 322 -23.95 -6.18 12.83
C TRP A 322 -24.63 -4.84 12.61
N HIS A 323 -23.83 -3.78 12.68
CA HIS A 323 -24.24 -2.40 12.47
C HIS A 323 -23.51 -1.85 11.25
N ASP A 324 -24.26 -1.30 10.29
CA ASP A 324 -23.66 -0.66 9.12
C ASP A 324 -22.97 0.64 9.55
N ALA A 325 -21.69 0.75 9.20
CA ALA A 325 -20.92 1.96 9.42
C ALA A 325 -21.16 2.97 8.29
N LYS A 326 -21.17 4.25 8.64
CA LYS A 326 -21.16 5.34 7.67
C LYS A 326 -19.75 5.44 7.09
N ILE A 327 -19.61 5.20 5.80
CA ILE A 327 -18.41 5.59 5.04
C ILE A 327 -18.38 7.11 4.95
N LEU A 328 -17.27 7.70 5.40
CA LEU A 328 -17.05 9.13 5.40
C LEU A 328 -16.69 9.59 3.99
N THR A 329 -17.47 10.56 3.50
CA THR A 329 -17.33 11.11 2.15
C THR A 329 -16.99 12.59 2.13
N ASP A 330 -16.94 13.19 3.31
CA ASP A 330 -16.52 14.57 3.46
C ASP A 330 -14.99 14.58 3.39
N GLY A 331 -14.43 15.44 2.54
CA GLY A 331 -13.00 15.68 2.53
C GLY A 331 -12.53 16.35 3.84
N ASP A 332 -11.23 16.34 4.09
CA ASP A 332 -10.56 17.15 5.11
C ASP A 332 -9.83 18.36 4.50
N GLU A 333 -9.16 19.17 5.33
CA GLU A 333 -8.41 20.36 4.93
C GLU A 333 -7.20 20.10 3.99
N TYR A 334 -6.78 18.85 3.84
CA TYR A 334 -5.75 18.40 2.90
C TYR A 334 -6.35 17.87 1.60
N THR A 335 -7.68 17.71 1.53
CA THR A 335 -8.40 17.34 0.32
C THR A 335 -9.12 18.55 -0.28
N THR A 336 -8.84 18.85 -1.55
CA THR A 336 -9.64 19.81 -2.33
C THR A 336 -10.87 19.14 -2.97
N GLN A 337 -11.06 17.83 -2.76
CA GLN A 337 -12.12 17.01 -3.32
C GLN A 337 -12.88 16.24 -2.23
N LEU A 338 -14.16 15.95 -2.47
CA LEU A 338 -14.96 15.09 -1.60
C LEU A 338 -14.32 13.70 -1.54
N ALA A 339 -14.05 13.22 -0.32
CA ALA A 339 -13.64 11.83 -0.13
C ALA A 339 -14.73 10.93 -0.75
N ASN A 340 -14.39 10.09 -1.72
CA ASN A 340 -15.22 8.96 -2.15
C ASN A 340 -16.61 9.26 -2.76
N THR A 341 -16.93 10.50 -3.15
CA THR A 341 -18.14 10.75 -3.95
C THR A 341 -17.82 11.40 -5.27
N GLY A 342 -18.06 10.65 -6.35
CA GLY A 342 -18.16 11.18 -7.71
C GLY A 342 -19.41 12.06 -7.89
N LYS A 343 -19.61 13.09 -7.04
CA LYS A 343 -20.63 14.10 -7.29
C LYS A 343 -20.10 15.12 -8.30
N ALA A 344 -20.58 14.99 -9.54
CA ALA A 344 -20.55 16.03 -10.55
C ALA A 344 -21.18 17.31 -9.99
N GLY A 345 -20.42 18.42 -9.99
CA GLY A 345 -20.99 19.73 -9.64
C GLY A 345 -20.02 20.68 -8.96
N ALA A 346 -18.95 21.07 -9.66
CA ALA A 346 -18.36 22.38 -9.47
C ALA A 346 -18.05 22.91 -10.88
N GLU A 347 -18.78 23.94 -11.30
CA GLU A 347 -18.60 24.61 -12.59
C GLU A 347 -17.21 25.25 -12.61
N GLY A 348 -16.28 24.63 -13.35
CA GLY A 348 -14.91 25.08 -13.56
C GLY A 348 -14.34 24.36 -14.78
N GLU A 349 -13.58 25.08 -15.59
CA GLU A 349 -13.18 24.74 -16.96
C GLU A 349 -12.69 23.29 -17.14
N ASP A 350 -13.36 22.60 -18.06
CA ASP A 350 -13.11 21.22 -18.49
C ASP A 350 -11.77 21.13 -19.24
N ASP A 351 -10.74 20.60 -18.57
CA ASP A 351 -9.42 20.32 -19.12
C ASP A 351 -9.31 18.90 -19.72
N GLY A 352 -10.43 18.19 -19.91
CA GLY A 352 -10.44 16.85 -20.50
C GLY A 352 -9.69 15.78 -19.68
N ALA A 353 -9.34 16.09 -18.43
CA ALA A 353 -8.76 15.15 -17.45
C ALA A 353 -9.73 14.79 -16.31
N SER A 354 -10.84 15.52 -16.18
CA SER A 354 -11.89 15.32 -15.17
C SER A 354 -12.88 14.21 -15.56
N LYS A 355 -12.39 12.99 -15.76
CA LYS A 355 -13.24 11.83 -15.48
C LYS A 355 -13.23 11.66 -13.96
N LEU A 356 -14.38 11.90 -13.33
CA LEU A 356 -14.70 11.54 -11.94
C LEU A 356 -13.96 10.25 -11.55
N ARG A 357 -12.89 10.36 -10.76
CA ARG A 357 -12.07 9.19 -10.42
C ARG A 357 -12.83 8.39 -9.37
N ASP A 358 -13.07 7.12 -9.65
CA ASP A 358 -13.90 6.23 -8.84
C ASP A 358 -13.24 5.82 -7.49
N ASN A 359 -12.20 6.54 -7.03
CA ASN A 359 -11.35 6.26 -5.84
C ASN A 359 -11.07 4.76 -5.62
N LYS A 360 -10.94 4.03 -6.73
CA LYS A 360 -10.94 2.57 -6.82
C LYS A 360 -9.86 1.91 -5.96
N PHE A 361 -8.73 2.59 -5.81
CA PHE A 361 -7.57 2.10 -5.06
C PHE A 361 -7.40 2.78 -3.71
N SER A 362 -8.24 3.76 -3.38
CA SER A 362 -8.17 4.48 -2.11
C SER A 362 -8.73 3.64 -0.98
N TRP A 363 -8.31 3.94 0.24
CA TRP A 363 -9.07 3.50 1.41
C TRP A 363 -10.41 4.23 1.49
N VAL A 364 -11.27 3.79 2.40
CA VAL A 364 -12.36 4.58 2.93
C VAL A 364 -12.16 4.77 4.43
N LEU A 365 -12.53 5.92 4.96
CA LEU A 365 -12.69 6.11 6.39
C LEU A 365 -14.14 5.80 6.75
N TRP A 366 -14.38 5.20 7.92
CA TRP A 366 -15.72 4.83 8.35
C TRP A 366 -15.92 5.10 9.84
N GLU A 367 -17.16 5.33 10.22
CA GLU A 367 -17.56 5.42 11.63
C GLU A 367 -18.95 4.84 11.87
N VAL A 368 -19.20 4.38 13.09
CA VAL A 368 -20.51 3.91 13.55
C VAL A 368 -20.75 4.39 14.98
N SER A 369 -22.01 4.70 15.29
CA SER A 369 -22.46 4.99 16.65
C SER A 369 -23.42 3.90 17.10
N ILE A 370 -23.07 3.14 18.12
CA ILE A 370 -23.84 1.98 18.59
C ILE A 370 -24.38 2.25 19.99
N THR A 371 -25.70 2.13 20.18
CA THR A 371 -26.32 2.12 21.51
C THR A 371 -26.05 0.77 22.17
N CYS A 372 -25.45 0.79 23.35
CA CYS A 372 -25.11 -0.41 24.13
C CYS A 372 -25.12 -0.09 25.62
N GLU A 373 -25.24 -1.09 26.50
CA GLU A 373 -25.04 -0.91 27.94
C GLU A 373 -23.56 -1.01 28.32
N PRO A 374 -23.15 -0.59 29.54
CA PRO A 374 -21.78 -0.77 29.99
C PRO A 374 -21.43 -2.25 30.01
N ALA A 375 -20.22 -2.58 29.57
CA ALA A 375 -19.78 -3.95 29.39
C ALA A 375 -18.26 -4.04 29.55
N GLU A 376 -17.80 -5.17 30.05
CA GLU A 376 -16.38 -5.51 30.18
C GLU A 376 -16.01 -6.55 29.11
N ASP A 377 -14.73 -6.62 28.74
CA ASP A 377 -14.19 -7.61 27.80
C ASP A 377 -14.92 -7.66 26.43
N VAL A 378 -15.30 -6.49 25.92
CA VAL A 378 -15.94 -6.35 24.61
C VAL A 378 -14.91 -6.59 23.50
N SER A 379 -15.29 -7.38 22.50
CA SER A 379 -14.52 -7.56 21.28
C SER A 379 -15.21 -6.84 20.11
N ILE A 380 -14.51 -5.89 19.51
CA ILE A 380 -15.00 -5.07 18.39
C ILE A 380 -14.50 -5.68 17.09
N TRP A 381 -15.45 -6.08 16.25
CA TRP A 381 -15.22 -6.71 14.96
C TRP A 381 -15.58 -5.72 13.85
N SER A 382 -14.80 -5.68 12.77
CA SER A 382 -15.12 -4.92 11.57
C SER A 382 -14.84 -5.73 10.31
N LYS A 383 -15.74 -5.66 9.33
CA LYS A 383 -15.52 -6.27 8.01
C LYS A 383 -15.94 -5.31 6.91
N ALA A 384 -15.13 -5.21 5.87
CA ALA A 384 -15.45 -4.47 4.66
C ALA A 384 -15.92 -5.37 3.52
N THR A 385 -16.71 -4.80 2.61
CA THR A 385 -17.06 -5.36 1.31
C THR A 385 -16.73 -4.35 0.22
N ASP A 386 -16.04 -4.76 -0.85
CA ASP A 386 -15.72 -3.93 -2.01
C ASP A 386 -16.70 -4.10 -3.18
N ARG A 387 -16.61 -3.22 -4.17
CA ARG A 387 -17.50 -3.22 -5.35
C ARG A 387 -17.40 -4.50 -6.16
N GLY A 388 -16.24 -5.17 -6.17
CA GLY A 388 -16.05 -6.49 -6.77
C GLY A 388 -16.69 -7.64 -5.99
N GLY A 389 -17.24 -7.37 -4.80
CA GLY A 389 -17.92 -8.35 -3.97
C GLY A 389 -17.00 -9.14 -3.03
N ASN A 390 -15.71 -8.76 -2.94
CA ASN A 390 -14.83 -9.35 -1.93
C ASN A 390 -15.28 -8.87 -0.55
N THR A 391 -15.28 -9.76 0.44
CA THR A 391 -15.63 -9.45 1.83
C THR A 391 -14.65 -10.13 2.77
N GLN A 392 -14.21 -9.46 3.83
CA GLN A 392 -13.40 -10.11 4.87
C GLN A 392 -14.20 -11.24 5.54
N SER A 393 -13.66 -12.46 5.50
CA SER A 393 -14.29 -13.66 6.05
C SER A 393 -13.54 -14.27 7.23
N GLU A 394 -12.24 -14.02 7.34
CA GLU A 394 -11.39 -14.63 8.37
C GLU A 394 -11.64 -13.98 9.73
N ILE A 395 -12.22 -14.71 10.69
CA ILE A 395 -12.54 -14.14 12.01
C ILE A 395 -11.26 -13.81 12.78
N GLU A 396 -10.38 -14.79 12.95
CA GLU A 396 -9.14 -14.68 13.74
C GLU A 396 -7.89 -14.51 12.87
N GLY A 397 -8.06 -14.57 11.54
CA GLY A 397 -6.96 -14.58 10.56
C GLY A 397 -6.20 -15.90 10.51
N SER A 398 -5.22 -15.98 9.61
CA SER A 398 -4.35 -17.14 9.47
C SER A 398 -2.90 -16.78 9.79
N TRP A 399 -2.24 -17.61 10.58
CA TRP A 399 -0.82 -17.43 10.91
C TRP A 399 0.08 -17.79 9.72
N ASN A 400 1.12 -16.98 9.51
CA ASN A 400 2.27 -17.34 8.69
C ASN A 400 3.55 -16.76 9.29
N LEU A 401 4.69 -17.39 9.00
CA LEU A 401 6.00 -17.04 9.58
C LEU A 401 6.34 -15.55 9.53
N ARG A 402 6.03 -14.89 8.41
CA ARG A 402 6.44 -13.49 8.15
C ARG A 402 5.45 -12.48 8.70
N GLY A 403 4.32 -12.91 9.25
CA GLY A 403 3.33 -12.00 9.78
C GLY A 403 2.74 -11.06 8.72
N VAL A 404 2.59 -11.53 7.47
CA VAL A 404 2.13 -10.72 6.35
C VAL A 404 0.71 -11.11 5.92
N GLY A 405 -0.02 -10.18 5.30
CA GLY A 405 -1.36 -10.44 4.75
C GLY A 405 -2.42 -10.68 5.83
N TYR A 406 -2.27 -10.14 7.03
CA TYR A 406 -3.27 -10.29 8.09
C TYR A 406 -4.49 -9.40 7.82
N ASN A 407 -5.67 -10.01 7.72
CA ASN A 407 -6.92 -9.32 7.39
C ASN A 407 -8.11 -9.80 8.24
N ALA A 408 -7.86 -10.20 9.49
CA ALA A 408 -8.88 -10.70 10.41
C ALA A 408 -10.01 -9.69 10.67
N VAL A 409 -11.22 -10.20 10.86
CA VAL A 409 -12.43 -9.42 11.18
C VAL A 409 -12.40 -8.93 12.63
N GLU A 410 -11.85 -9.70 13.55
CA GLU A 410 -11.64 -9.25 14.93
C GLU A 410 -10.58 -8.14 14.97
N GLY A 411 -11.00 -6.94 15.42
CA GLY A 411 -10.16 -5.75 15.42
C GLY A 411 -9.58 -5.44 16.80
N ARG A 412 -10.46 -5.23 17.80
CA ARG A 412 -10.05 -4.87 19.17
C ARG A 412 -10.61 -5.84 20.21
N ARG A 413 -9.80 -6.20 21.21
CA ARG A 413 -10.15 -7.12 22.30
C ARG A 413 -10.11 -6.42 23.66
N GLY A 414 -10.83 -6.97 24.64
CA GLY A 414 -10.75 -6.51 26.03
C GLY A 414 -11.30 -5.11 26.28
N ILE A 415 -12.12 -4.56 25.37
CA ILE A 415 -12.62 -3.20 25.48
C ILE A 415 -13.61 -3.09 26.64
N LYS A 416 -13.47 -2.03 27.42
CA LYS A 416 -14.38 -1.71 28.51
C LYS A 416 -15.28 -0.54 28.10
N ILE A 417 -16.57 -0.79 27.97
CA ILE A 417 -17.57 0.23 27.66
C ILE A 417 -18.07 0.85 28.95
N VAL A 418 -17.85 2.17 29.12
CA VAL A 418 -18.18 2.92 30.35
C VAL A 418 -19.22 4.01 30.15
#